data_AF-G8BI70-F1
#
_entry.id   AF-G8BI70-F1
#
_cell.length_a   1.000
_cell.length_b   1.000
_cell.length_c   1.000
_cell.angle_alpha   90.00
_cell.angle_beta   90.00
_cell.angle_gamma   90.00
#
_symmetry.space_group_name_H-M   'P 1'
#
loop_
_entity.id
_entity.type
_entity.pdbx_description
1 polymer ?
#
loop_
_entity_poly.entity_id
_entity_poly.type
_entity_poly.pdbx_seq_one_letter_code
_entity_poly.pdbx_strand_id
1 'polypeptide(L)' 'MTSCTASHCVCAQKATCSCGAHPANHCVCEKAAQENVTPSASDACPCGKREKDSCTCGADAHCHGEREGEIDFTNLK' A
#
# COMPACT_ATOMS: atom_id res chain seq x y z
N MET A 1 19.23 1.88 -1.14
CA MET A 1 18.05 2.77 -1.17
C MET A 1 17.02 2.13 -2.08
N THR A 2 16.25 1.18 -1.56
CA THR A 2 15.24 0.49 -2.37
C THR A 2 14.01 1.38 -2.38
N SER A 3 13.91 2.26 -3.38
CA SER A 3 12.70 3.05 -3.60
C SER A 3 11.54 2.08 -3.80
N CYS A 4 10.62 2.07 -2.84
CA CYS A 4 9.36 1.35 -2.94
C CYS A 4 8.60 1.85 -4.16
N THR A 5 8.60 1.06 -5.22
CA THR A 5 7.72 1.25 -6.37
C THR A 5 6.37 0.61 -6.06
N ALA A 6 5.30 1.08 -6.71
CA ALA A 6 3.96 0.53 -6.53
C ALA A 6 3.90 -1.01 -6.70
N SER A 7 4.79 -1.57 -7.53
CA SER A 7 4.92 -3.02 -7.73
C SER A 7 5.39 -3.80 -6.50
N HIS A 8 6.13 -3.19 -5.57
CA HIS A 8 6.66 -3.85 -4.37
C HIS A 8 5.82 -3.63 -3.11
N CYS A 9 4.74 -2.86 -3.20
CA CYS A 9 3.87 -2.65 -2.05
C CYS A 9 2.94 -3.85 -1.84
N VAL A 10 3.30 -4.73 -0.89
CA VAL A 10 2.51 -5.93 -0.54
C VAL A 10 1.06 -5.56 -0.16
N CYS A 11 0.87 -4.42 0.50
CA CYS A 11 -0.48 -3.95 0.82
C CYS A 11 -1.28 -3.57 -0.44
N ALA A 12 -0.67 -2.91 -1.43
CA ALA A 12 -1.33 -2.61 -2.69
C ALA A 12 -1.71 -3.89 -3.47
N GLN A 13 -0.89 -4.94 -3.38
CA GLN A 13 -1.16 -6.25 -3.98
C GLN A 13 -2.31 -7.00 -3.30
N LYS A 14 -2.45 -6.84 -1.98
CA LYS A 14 -3.49 -7.49 -1.17
C LYS A 14 -4.74 -6.63 -0.95
N ALA A 15 -4.73 -5.37 -1.40
CA ALA A 15 -5.83 -4.44 -1.20
C ALA A 15 -7.09 -4.90 -1.94
N THR A 16 -8.17 -5.05 -1.19
CA THR A 16 -9.52 -5.33 -1.69
C THR A 16 -10.40 -4.10 -1.51
N CYS A 17 -11.43 -3.99 -2.35
CA CYS A 17 -12.46 -2.97 -2.16
C CYS A 17 -13.15 -3.15 -0.81
N SER A 18 -13.68 -2.09 -0.21
CA SER A 18 -14.38 -2.16 1.08
C SER A 18 -15.58 -3.11 1.10
N CYS A 19 -16.13 -3.49 -0.06
CA CYS A 19 -17.17 -4.53 -0.16
C CYS A 19 -16.62 -5.97 -0.15
N GLY A 20 -15.30 -6.17 -0.23
CA GLY A 20 -14.61 -7.46 -0.23
C GLY A 20 -14.75 -8.29 -1.51
N ALA A 21 -15.66 -7.91 -2.42
CA ALA A 21 -15.97 -8.72 -3.61
C ALA A 21 -14.96 -8.57 -4.75
N HIS A 22 -14.26 -7.43 -4.82
CA HIS A 22 -13.36 -7.10 -5.93
C HIS A 22 -12.02 -6.53 -5.43
N PRO A 23 -10.95 -6.65 -6.24
CA PRO A 23 -9.67 -6.00 -5.92
C PRO A 23 -9.80 -4.48 -5.92
N ALA A 24 -8.94 -3.81 -5.15
CA ALA A 24 -8.92 -2.34 -5.06
C ALA A 24 -8.70 -1.70 -6.45
N ASN A 25 -9.48 -0.65 -6.74
CA ASN A 25 -9.62 0.03 -8.04
C ASN A 25 -10.46 -0.67 -9.12
N HIS A 26 -11.00 -1.86 -8.85
CA HIS A 26 -11.90 -2.58 -9.77
C HIS A 26 -13.24 -2.86 -9.12
N CYS A 27 -13.65 -1.99 -8.21
CA CYS A 27 -14.87 -2.18 -7.47
C CYS A 27 -16.10 -1.88 -8.33
N VAL A 28 -17.18 -2.63 -8.12
CA VAL A 28 -18.48 -2.44 -8.80
C VAL A 28 -19.62 -2.16 -7.82
N CYS A 29 -19.31 -1.93 -6.55
CA CYS A 29 -20.30 -1.57 -5.53
C CYS A 29 -20.57 -0.06 -5.51
N GLU A 30 -21.50 0.40 -4.67
CA GLU A 30 -21.86 1.83 -4.55
C GLU A 30 -20.68 2.74 -4.19
N LYS A 31 -19.66 2.19 -3.52
CA LYS A 31 -18.42 2.91 -3.17
C LYS A 31 -17.40 2.95 -4.30
N ALA A 32 -17.66 2.30 -5.44
CA ALA A 32 -16.76 2.28 -6.60
C ALA A 32 -16.38 3.67 -7.09
N ALA A 33 -17.32 4.62 -7.08
CA ALA A 33 -17.07 6.00 -7.50
C ALA A 33 -16.03 6.73 -6.64
N GLN A 34 -15.77 6.25 -5.42
CA GLN A 34 -14.80 6.83 -4.49
C GLN A 34 -13.54 5.94 -4.39
N GLU A 35 -13.71 4.61 -4.33
CA GLU A 35 -12.61 3.65 -4.17
C GLU A 35 -11.89 3.29 -5.47
N ASN A 36 -12.45 3.58 -6.65
CA ASN A 36 -11.76 3.41 -7.93
C ASN A 36 -10.99 4.66 -8.38
N VAL A 37 -11.07 5.75 -7.63
CA VAL A 37 -10.32 6.97 -7.93
C VAL A 37 -8.88 6.77 -7.47
N THR A 38 -7.95 6.84 -8.42
CA THR A 38 -6.52 6.80 -8.13
C THR A 38 -5.93 8.21 -8.19
N PRO A 39 -5.18 8.64 -7.16
CA PRO A 39 -4.51 9.93 -7.20
C PRO A 39 -3.35 9.92 -8.19
N SER A 40 -2.98 11.11 -8.66
CA SER A 40 -1.82 11.33 -9.53
C SER A 40 -0.55 10.79 -8.86
N ALA A 41 0.37 10.21 -9.65
CA ALA A 41 1.60 9.60 -9.11
C ALA A 41 2.46 10.53 -8.23
N SER A 42 2.37 11.85 -8.43
CA SER A 42 3.06 12.86 -7.61
C SER A 42 2.44 13.09 -6.24
N ASP A 43 1.12 12.92 -6.12
CA ASP A 43 0.34 13.11 -4.89
C ASP A 43 -0.09 11.78 -4.28
N ALA A 44 0.29 10.67 -4.92
CA ALA A 44 0.04 9.34 -4.43
C ALA A 44 1.13 8.89 -3.44
N CYS A 45 0.71 8.02 -2.53
CA CYS A 45 1.55 7.09 -1.80
C CYS A 45 2.64 6.47 -2.70
N PRO A 46 3.81 6.06 -2.17
CA PRO A 46 4.78 5.23 -2.89
C PRO A 46 4.15 3.98 -3.54
N CYS A 47 3.07 3.50 -2.93
CA CYS A 47 2.25 2.38 -3.38
C CYS A 47 1.24 2.71 -4.50
N GLY A 48 1.00 3.98 -4.83
CA GLY A 48 0.10 4.43 -5.90
C GLY A 48 -1.39 4.22 -5.65
N LYS A 49 -1.79 3.71 -4.48
CA LYS A 49 -3.19 3.33 -4.19
C LYS A 49 -3.99 4.39 -3.41
N ARG A 50 -3.32 5.32 -2.74
CA ARG A 50 -3.91 6.36 -1.90
C ARG A 50 -3.12 7.64 -2.01
N GLU A 51 -3.67 8.74 -1.52
CA GLU A 51 -2.96 10.02 -1.45
C GLU A 51 -1.78 9.93 -0.47
N LYS A 52 -0.77 10.78 -0.67
CA LYS A 52 0.44 10.84 0.13
C LYS A 52 0.15 11.05 1.62
N ASP A 53 -0.85 11.86 1.96
CA ASP A 53 -1.27 12.15 3.34
C ASP A 53 -2.16 11.06 3.96
N SER A 54 -2.77 10.19 3.15
CA SER A 54 -3.69 9.13 3.61
C SER A 54 -3.11 7.72 3.41
N CYS A 55 -1.78 7.62 3.45
CA CYS A 55 -1.06 6.35 3.37
C CYS A 55 -1.36 5.48 4.60
N THR A 56 -2.41 4.68 4.54
CA THR A 56 -2.73 3.70 5.61
C THR A 56 -1.89 2.44 5.53
N CYS A 57 -1.33 2.15 4.35
CA CYS A 57 -0.22 1.23 4.22
C CYS A 57 1.04 2.08 4.24
N GLY A 58 1.61 2.18 5.44
CA GLY A 58 2.64 3.17 5.71
C GLY A 58 3.82 3.04 4.76
N ALA A 59 4.38 4.19 4.40
CA ALA A 59 5.81 4.28 4.10
C ALA A 59 6.68 3.67 5.23
N ASP A 60 6.09 3.51 6.43
CA ASP A 60 6.69 2.98 7.65
C ASP A 60 6.40 1.49 7.91
N ALA A 61 5.32 0.94 7.32
CA ALA A 61 5.03 -0.49 7.36
C ALA A 61 5.71 -1.18 6.17
N HIS A 62 7.05 -1.18 6.22
CA HIS A 62 7.93 -2.13 5.54
C HIS A 62 8.10 -1.96 4.02
N CYS A 63 8.90 -0.96 3.64
CA CYS A 63 9.73 -1.02 2.44
C CYS A 63 11.14 -1.55 2.71
N HIS A 64 11.51 -1.63 3.99
CA HIS A 64 12.73 -2.23 4.48
C HIS A 64 12.37 -3.06 5.71
N GLY A 65 12.94 -4.26 5.77
CA GLY A 65 12.88 -5.27 6.82
C GLY A 65 13.07 -4.79 8.26
N GLU A 66 13.45 -3.53 8.45
CA GLU A 66 14.22 -3.08 9.59
C GLU A 66 13.75 -1.67 9.92
N ARG A 67 12.90 -1.56 10.93
CA ARG A 67 12.70 -0.31 11.65
C ARG A 67 13.88 -0.13 12.61
N GLU A 68 14.36 1.10 12.81
CA GLU A 68 15.47 1.36 13.74
C GLU A 68 15.08 0.83 15.14
N GLY A 69 15.83 -0.17 15.63
CA GLY A 69 15.55 -0.85 16.90
C GLY A 69 14.73 -2.14 16.82
N GLU A 70 14.38 -2.64 15.64
CA GLU A 70 13.89 -4.02 15.50
C GLU A 70 15.06 -5.00 15.34
N ILE A 71 15.10 -6.01 16.21
CA ILE A 71 16.08 -7.10 16.15
C ILE A 71 15.45 -8.22 15.31
N ASP A 72 16.07 -8.54 14.18
CA ASP A 72 15.67 -9.68 13.35
C ASP A 72 16.21 -11.00 13.93
N PHE A 73 15.31 -11.80 14.48
CA PHE A 73 15.63 -13.11 15.06
C PHE A 73 15.71 -14.25 14.03
N THR A 74 15.37 -14.02 12.75
CA THR A 74 15.37 -15.07 11.73
C THR A 74 16.78 -15.43 11.22
N ASN A 75 17.78 -14.62 11.57
CA ASN A 75 19.18 -14.80 11.18
C ASN A 75 20.11 -15.26 12.33
N LEU A 76 19.56 -15.61 13.50
CA LEU A 76 20.33 -16.18 14.61
C LEU A 76 20.54 -17.69 14.40
N LYS A 77 21.75 -18.07 13.99
CA LYS A 77 22.30 -19.44 14.09
C LYS A 77 23.29 -19.51 15.23
#